data_AF-A0A1U7DKF8-F1
#
_entry.id   AF-A0A1U7DKF8-F1
#
_cell.length_a   1.000
_cell.length_b   1.000
_cell.length_c   1.000
_cell.angle_alpha   90.00
_cell.angle_beta   90.00
_cell.angle_gamma   90.00
#
_symmetry.space_group_name_H-M   'P 1'
#
loop_
_entity.id
_entity.type
_entity.pdbx_description
1 polymer ?
#
loop_
_entity_poly.entity_id
_entity_poly.type
_entity_poly.pdbx_seq_one_letter_code
_entity_poly.pdbx_strand_id
1 'polypeptide(L)'
;MKTGSLALLLAMGLAASAISPSRLAAAPAQAGVDGQGFAQTCTHYGKRANGDEVEPFYISALADSCEVALAQLAAGPARDNRAPMAQTRARVFLERLTLLRQTVTAININRFLHVRTATQPTVAFKPVTKTGEYLIARRLGAFAAHRAFEAQADFKVSARK
;
A
#
# COMPACT_ATOMS: atom_id res chain seq x y z
N MET A 1 -42.46 66.04 12.14
CA MET A 1 -41.73 65.57 13.34
C MET A 1 -40.92 64.34 12.91
N LYS A 2 -39.59 64.45 12.76
CA LYS A 2 -38.58 63.95 13.73
C LYS A 2 -38.88 62.51 14.16
N THR A 3 -38.17 61.49 13.67
CA THR A 3 -36.87 60.89 14.11
C THR A 3 -37.18 59.39 14.30
N GLY A 4 -36.39 58.37 14.00
CA GLY A 4 -34.98 58.19 13.65
C GLY A 4 -34.62 56.71 13.95
N SER A 5 -33.44 56.28 13.48
CA SER A 5 -32.64 55.14 13.98
C SER A 5 -33.12 53.70 13.71
N LEU A 6 -32.45 52.96 12.81
CA LEU A 6 -31.23 52.15 13.01
C LEU A 6 -31.49 50.77 13.64
N ALA A 7 -31.38 49.71 12.82
CA ALA A 7 -30.87 48.41 13.26
C ALA A 7 -30.28 47.68 12.04
N LEU A 8 -28.96 47.77 11.94
CA LEU A 8 -28.08 47.07 11.01
C LEU A 8 -27.52 45.84 11.77
N LEU A 9 -27.87 44.61 11.39
CA LEU A 9 -27.20 43.37 11.82
C LEU A 9 -27.35 42.34 10.68
N LEU A 10 -26.29 42.07 9.91
CA LEU A 10 -25.33 40.97 10.09
C LEU A 10 -25.95 39.57 9.92
N ALA A 11 -25.62 38.91 8.80
CA ALA A 11 -25.18 37.50 8.74
C ALA A 11 -24.91 37.18 7.25
N MET A 12 -23.68 37.36 6.78
CA MET A 12 -22.63 36.32 6.71
C MET A 12 -23.06 35.09 5.90
N GLY A 13 -22.39 34.95 4.76
CA GLY A 13 -22.66 33.92 3.78
C GLY A 13 -22.40 32.51 4.28
N LEU A 14 -23.21 31.59 3.75
CA LEU A 14 -22.79 30.24 3.47
C LEU A 14 -22.72 30.10 1.96
N ALA A 15 -21.59 30.51 1.38
CA ALA A 15 -21.10 29.85 0.20
C ALA A 15 -20.76 28.42 0.65
N ALA A 16 -21.75 27.53 0.54
CA ALA A 16 -21.55 26.10 0.67
C ALA A 16 -20.68 25.68 -0.50
N SER A 17 -19.36 25.83 -0.33
CA SER A 17 -18.36 25.13 -1.08
C SER A 17 -18.73 23.66 -1.02
N ALA A 18 -19.36 23.19 -2.10
CA ALA A 18 -19.50 21.78 -2.37
C ALA A 18 -18.09 21.22 -2.48
N ILE A 19 -17.53 20.83 -1.34
CA ILE A 19 -16.36 19.96 -1.26
C ILE A 19 -16.87 18.66 -1.85
N SER A 20 -16.81 18.57 -3.18
CA SER A 20 -16.90 17.31 -3.88
C SER A 20 -15.88 16.42 -3.20
N PRO A 21 -16.30 15.32 -2.53
CA PRO A 21 -15.34 14.37 -2.03
C PRO A 21 -14.56 13.96 -3.26
N SER A 22 -13.28 14.33 -3.30
CA SER A 22 -12.37 13.86 -4.32
C SER A 22 -12.57 12.37 -4.33
N ARG A 23 -13.22 11.86 -5.38
CA ARG A 23 -13.28 10.43 -5.67
C ARG A 23 -11.82 10.04 -5.58
N LEU A 24 -11.47 9.33 -4.52
CA LEU A 24 -10.19 8.65 -4.42
C LEU A 24 -10.18 7.84 -5.71
N ALA A 25 -9.42 8.31 -6.70
CA ALA A 25 -9.14 7.51 -7.86
C ALA A 25 -8.54 6.25 -7.26
N ALA A 26 -9.34 5.19 -7.24
CA ALA A 26 -8.85 3.87 -6.97
C ALA A 26 -7.68 3.73 -7.93
N ALA A 27 -6.46 3.72 -7.38
CA ALA A 27 -5.28 3.50 -8.17
C ALA A 27 -5.60 2.31 -9.09
N PRO A 28 -5.38 2.44 -10.41
CA PRO A 28 -5.77 1.40 -11.35
C PRO A 28 -5.22 0.09 -10.80
N ALA A 29 -6.13 -0.83 -10.47
CA ALA A 29 -5.76 -2.19 -10.15
C ALA A 29 -5.11 -2.72 -11.43
N GLN A 30 -3.78 -2.63 -11.48
CA GLN A 30 -3.03 -3.15 -12.61
C GLN A 30 -3.34 -4.64 -12.70
N ALA A 31 -3.69 -5.03 -13.93
CA ALA A 31 -3.84 -6.37 -14.50
C ALA A 31 -3.65 -7.54 -13.54
N GLY A 32 -4.65 -8.43 -13.50
CA GLY A 32 -4.69 -9.65 -12.71
C GLY A 32 -3.31 -10.28 -12.52
N VAL A 33 -2.73 -10.04 -11.35
CA VAL A 33 -1.48 -10.66 -10.95
C VAL A 33 -1.81 -12.13 -10.74
N ASP A 34 -1.21 -12.98 -11.55
CA ASP A 34 -1.35 -14.42 -11.45
C ASP A 34 -0.54 -14.98 -10.26
N GLY A 35 -0.68 -16.27 -10.00
CA GLY A 35 0.06 -16.92 -8.91
C GLY A 35 1.59 -16.77 -9.02
N GLN A 36 2.14 -16.63 -10.24
CA GLN A 36 3.57 -16.44 -10.43
C GLN A 36 4.02 -15.03 -10.00
N GLY A 37 3.23 -14.00 -10.28
CA GLY A 37 3.50 -12.64 -9.81
C GLY A 37 3.56 -12.55 -8.28
N PHE A 38 2.67 -13.27 -7.58
CA PHE A 38 2.69 -13.33 -6.12
C PHE A 38 3.93 -14.04 -5.56
N ALA A 39 4.31 -15.19 -6.12
CA ALA A 39 5.48 -15.94 -5.66
C ALA A 39 6.79 -15.11 -5.78
N GLN A 40 6.95 -14.37 -6.88
CA GLN A 40 8.09 -13.47 -7.04
C GLN A 40 8.09 -12.33 -6.01
N THR A 41 6.91 -11.81 -5.68
CA THR A 41 6.77 -10.77 -4.66
C THR A 41 7.12 -11.30 -3.28
N CYS A 42 6.64 -12.48 -2.89
CA CYS A 42 7.02 -13.08 -1.59
C CYS A 42 8.52 -13.38 -1.54
N THR A 43 9.10 -13.92 -2.62
CA THR A 43 10.55 -14.13 -2.72
C THR A 43 11.32 -12.82 -2.55
N HIS A 44 10.85 -11.71 -3.13
CA HIS A 44 11.48 -10.40 -2.98
C HIS A 44 11.49 -9.94 -1.52
N TYR A 45 10.35 -9.97 -0.84
CA TYR A 45 10.26 -9.56 0.57
C TYR A 45 10.98 -10.53 1.51
N GLY A 46 10.94 -11.84 1.23
CA GLY A 46 11.69 -12.84 1.97
C GLY A 46 13.20 -12.64 1.88
N LYS A 47 13.75 -12.33 0.70
CA LYS A 47 15.17 -12.01 0.55
C LYS A 47 15.57 -10.76 1.33
N ARG A 48 14.72 -9.73 1.33
CA ARG A 48 14.97 -8.50 2.09
C ARG A 48 14.93 -8.74 3.60
N ALA A 49 13.93 -9.46 4.08
CA ALA A 49 13.78 -9.78 5.50
C ALA A 49 14.96 -10.61 6.06
N ASN A 50 15.62 -11.41 5.22
CA ASN A 50 16.77 -12.24 5.61
C ASN A 50 18.13 -11.68 5.13
N GLY A 51 18.16 -10.44 4.59
CA GLY A 51 19.41 -9.82 4.15
C GLY A 51 20.25 -9.32 5.31
N ASP A 52 21.54 -9.04 5.03
CA ASP A 52 22.47 -8.49 6.02
C ASP A 52 22.19 -7.02 6.39
N GLU A 53 21.33 -6.34 5.61
CA GLU A 53 20.95 -4.95 5.87
C GLU A 53 19.84 -4.87 6.92
N VAL A 54 19.98 -3.96 7.89
CA VAL A 54 18.94 -3.69 8.90
C VAL A 54 17.69 -3.13 8.22
N GLU A 55 16.72 -3.98 7.92
CA GLU A 55 15.43 -3.59 7.36
C GLU A 55 14.45 -3.16 8.47
N PRO A 56 13.48 -2.27 8.16
CA PRO A 56 12.41 -1.95 9.09
C PRO A 56 11.59 -3.21 9.42
N PHE A 57 11.15 -3.34 10.67
CA PHE A 57 10.35 -4.47 11.15
C PHE A 57 9.15 -4.83 10.26
N TYR A 58 8.52 -3.83 9.62
CA TYR A 58 7.38 -4.07 8.74
C TYR A 58 7.74 -4.93 7.51
N ILE A 59 8.99 -4.93 7.05
CA ILE A 59 9.43 -5.75 5.92
C ILE A 59 9.37 -7.23 6.29
N SER A 60 9.86 -7.60 7.47
CA SER A 60 9.80 -8.97 7.97
C SER A 60 8.35 -9.43 8.20
N ALA A 61 7.51 -8.57 8.80
CA ALA A 61 6.10 -8.88 8.99
C ALA A 61 5.34 -9.10 7.66
N LEU A 62 5.62 -8.26 6.65
CA LEU A 62 5.07 -8.42 5.31
C LEU A 62 5.57 -9.71 4.64
N ALA A 63 6.85 -10.06 4.80
CA ALA A 63 7.44 -11.28 4.25
C ALA A 63 6.80 -12.55 4.84
N ASP A 64 6.72 -12.64 6.17
CA ASP A 64 6.10 -13.79 6.85
C ASP A 64 4.63 -13.93 6.44
N SER A 65 3.88 -12.83 6.41
CA SER A 65 2.48 -12.85 5.97
C SER A 65 2.32 -13.21 4.49
N CYS A 66 3.27 -12.84 3.64
CA CYS A 66 3.23 -13.15 2.19
C CYS A 66 3.27 -14.65 1.96
N GLU A 67 4.18 -15.36 2.61
CA GLU A 67 4.31 -16.81 2.49
C GLU A 67 3.04 -17.54 2.96
N VAL A 68 2.46 -17.10 4.09
CA VAL A 68 1.20 -17.68 4.60
C VAL A 68 0.05 -17.42 3.63
N ALA A 69 -0.08 -16.19 3.12
CA ALA A 69 -1.12 -15.85 2.15
C ALA A 69 -0.96 -16.64 0.84
N LEU A 70 0.27 -16.83 0.37
CA LEU A 70 0.57 -17.59 -0.84
C LEU A 70 0.22 -19.07 -0.67
N ALA A 71 0.62 -19.68 0.45
CA ALA A 71 0.27 -21.05 0.79
C ALA A 71 -1.26 -21.24 0.89
N GLN A 72 -1.97 -20.26 1.45
CA GLN A 72 -3.43 -20.29 1.57
C GLN A 72 -4.14 -20.23 0.21
N LEU A 73 -3.60 -19.47 -0.76
CA LEU A 73 -4.14 -19.50 -2.12
C LEU A 73 -3.82 -20.80 -2.85
N ALA A 74 -2.64 -21.39 -2.60
CA ALA A 74 -2.23 -22.66 -3.22
C ALA A 74 -3.04 -23.86 -2.71
N ALA A 75 -3.51 -23.83 -1.47
CA ALA A 75 -4.34 -24.90 -0.88
C ALA A 75 -5.70 -25.08 -1.57
N GLY A 76 -6.15 -24.13 -2.40
CA GLY A 76 -7.43 -24.18 -3.08
C GLY A 76 -8.63 -23.95 -2.14
N PRO A 77 -9.87 -23.92 -2.66
CA PRO A 77 -11.08 -23.66 -1.86
C PRO A 77 -11.21 -24.67 -0.71
N ALA A 78 -11.10 -24.19 0.54
CA ALA A 78 -11.34 -25.06 1.68
C ALA A 78 -12.84 -25.39 1.77
N ARG A 79 -13.15 -26.58 2.30
CA ARG A 79 -14.51 -27.14 2.37
C ARG A 79 -15.42 -26.43 3.37
N ASP A 80 -14.91 -25.43 4.08
CA ASP A 80 -15.62 -24.68 5.11
C ASP A 80 -16.13 -23.32 4.60
N ASN A 81 -17.26 -22.87 5.15
CA ASN A 81 -17.92 -21.62 4.74
C ASN A 81 -17.10 -20.35 5.03
N ARG A 82 -15.99 -20.43 5.79
CA ARG A 82 -15.08 -19.31 6.08
C ARG A 82 -13.92 -19.21 5.07
N ALA A 83 -13.65 -20.26 4.30
CA ALA A 83 -12.63 -20.31 3.25
C ALA A 83 -12.70 -19.16 2.24
N PRO A 84 -13.90 -18.77 1.72
CA PRO A 84 -13.97 -17.80 0.61
C PRO A 84 -13.52 -16.41 1.03
N MET A 85 -13.87 -15.98 2.24
CA MET A 85 -13.44 -14.68 2.78
C MET A 85 -11.92 -14.69 3.04
N ALA A 86 -11.40 -15.78 3.61
CA ALA A 86 -9.98 -15.89 3.94
C ALA A 86 -9.12 -15.80 2.67
N GLN A 87 -9.51 -16.52 1.62
CA GLN A 87 -8.82 -16.47 0.32
C GLN A 87 -8.91 -15.12 -0.35
N THR A 88 -10.07 -14.46 -0.25
CA THR A 88 -10.25 -13.10 -0.78
C THR A 88 -9.29 -12.14 -0.10
N ARG A 89 -9.15 -12.19 1.23
CA ARG A 89 -8.22 -11.32 1.97
C ARG A 89 -6.76 -11.63 1.68
N ALA A 90 -6.39 -12.92 1.59
CA ALA A 90 -5.05 -13.34 1.18
C ALA A 90 -4.70 -12.79 -0.21
N ARG A 91 -5.62 -12.91 -1.17
CA ARG A 91 -5.47 -12.36 -2.52
C ARG A 91 -5.32 -10.84 -2.50
N VAL A 92 -6.22 -10.12 -1.84
CA VAL A 92 -6.15 -8.66 -1.74
C VAL A 92 -4.84 -8.20 -1.11
N PHE A 93 -4.37 -8.88 -0.07
CA PHE A 93 -3.07 -8.59 0.52
C PHE A 93 -1.91 -8.78 -0.47
N LEU A 94 -1.85 -9.92 -1.17
CA LEU A 94 -0.81 -10.20 -2.17
C LEU A 94 -0.84 -9.24 -3.36
N GLU A 95 -2.02 -8.83 -3.81
CA GLU A 95 -2.20 -7.81 -4.84
C GLU A 95 -1.63 -6.47 -4.40
N ARG A 96 -1.97 -6.01 -3.18
CA ARG A 96 -1.45 -4.74 -2.65
C ARG A 96 0.05 -4.77 -2.41
N LEU A 97 0.58 -5.89 -1.93
CA LEU A 97 2.02 -6.06 -1.73
C LEU A 97 2.78 -6.11 -3.06
N THR A 98 2.21 -6.75 -4.08
CA THR A 98 2.80 -6.78 -5.42
C THR A 98 2.78 -5.39 -6.06
N LEU A 99 1.67 -4.66 -5.92
CA LEU A 99 1.57 -3.28 -6.39
C LEU A 99 2.60 -2.37 -5.71
N LEU A 100 2.84 -2.56 -4.41
CA LEU A 100 3.90 -1.84 -3.68
C LEU A 100 5.28 -2.11 -4.29
N ARG A 101 5.65 -3.39 -4.44
CA ARG A 101 6.92 -3.78 -5.08
C ARG A 101 7.07 -3.14 -6.45
N GLN A 102 6.07 -3.31 -7.32
CA GLN A 102 6.09 -2.77 -8.68
C GLN A 102 6.23 -1.24 -8.69
N THR A 103 5.52 -0.53 -7.81
CA THR A 103 5.59 0.92 -7.71
C THR A 103 6.97 1.40 -7.27
N VAL A 104 7.55 0.79 -6.23
CA VAL A 104 8.90 1.13 -5.75
C VAL A 104 9.95 0.85 -6.83
N THR A 105 9.86 -0.30 -7.50
CA THR A 105 10.74 -0.64 -8.63
C THR A 105 10.61 0.37 -9.76
N ALA A 106 9.40 0.73 -10.17
CA ALA A 106 9.17 1.70 -11.24
C ALA A 106 9.73 3.09 -10.91
N ILE A 107 9.55 3.58 -9.68
CA ILE A 107 10.14 4.85 -9.23
C ILE A 107 11.67 4.80 -9.28
N ASN A 108 12.26 3.71 -8.79
CA ASN A 108 13.71 3.53 -8.80
C ASN A 108 14.27 3.48 -10.22
N ILE A 109 13.64 2.74 -11.13
CA ILE A 109 14.04 2.67 -12.54
C ILE A 109 13.92 4.04 -13.20
N ASN A 110 12.77 4.72 -13.05
CA ASN A 110 12.57 6.03 -13.67
C ASN A 110 13.62 7.05 -13.19
N ARG A 111 13.91 7.10 -11.88
CA ARG A 111 14.96 7.96 -11.35
C ARG A 111 16.34 7.63 -11.91
N PHE A 112 16.67 6.35 -12.03
CA PHE A 112 17.94 5.90 -12.59
C PHE A 112 18.10 6.32 -14.05
N LEU A 113 17.04 6.16 -14.86
CA LEU A 113 17.05 6.56 -16.27
C LEU A 113 17.19 8.08 -16.43
N HIS A 114 16.49 8.88 -15.61
CA HIS A 114 16.59 10.35 -15.66
C HIS A 114 18.00 10.85 -15.31
N VAL A 115 18.69 10.21 -14.35
CA VAL A 115 20.09 10.55 -14.02
C VAL A 115 21.04 10.23 -15.18
N ARG A 116 20.78 9.16 -15.95
CA ARG A 116 21.62 8.79 -17.10
C ARG A 116 21.44 9.69 -18.31
N THR A 117 20.27 10.27 -18.51
CA THR A 117 19.96 11.12 -19.68
C THR A 117 20.27 12.59 -19.45
N ALA A 118 20.42 13.04 -18.20
CA ALA A 118 20.77 14.42 -17.90
C ALA A 118 22.26 14.67 -18.21
N THR A 119 22.54 15.65 -19.08
CA THR A 119 23.88 16.17 -19.39
C THR A 119 24.52 16.98 -18.26
N GLN A 120 23.90 17.02 -17.07
CA GLN A 120 24.40 17.74 -15.90
C GLN A 120 25.17 16.81 -14.94
N PRO A 121 26.18 17.32 -14.23
CA PRO A 121 27.06 16.52 -13.40
C PRO A 121 26.31 15.92 -12.19
N THR A 122 26.24 14.59 -12.19
CA THR A 122 26.41 13.71 -11.01
C THR A 122 25.60 14.04 -9.75
N VAL A 123 24.29 14.30 -9.86
CA VAL A 123 23.43 14.08 -8.68
C VAL A 123 23.33 12.57 -8.45
N ALA A 124 24.01 12.09 -7.40
CA ALA A 124 24.04 10.67 -7.05
C ALA A 124 22.63 10.07 -7.05
N PHE A 125 22.47 8.92 -7.72
CA PHE A 125 21.21 8.18 -7.73
C PHE A 125 20.79 7.85 -6.30
N LYS A 126 19.64 8.37 -5.88
CA LYS A 126 19.03 8.06 -4.59
C LYS A 126 17.79 7.19 -4.81
N PRO A 127 17.86 5.87 -4.50
CA PRO A 127 16.68 5.02 -4.54
C PRO A 127 15.62 5.52 -3.55
N VAL A 128 14.40 5.00 -3.68
CA VAL A 128 13.34 5.18 -2.68
C VAL A 128 13.90 4.75 -1.32
N THR A 129 13.87 5.68 -0.37
CA THR A 129 14.30 5.41 1.00
C THR A 129 13.29 4.51 1.70
N LYS A 130 13.70 3.86 2.79
CA LYS A 130 12.81 3.04 3.65
C LYS A 130 11.57 3.82 4.10
N THR A 131 11.73 5.08 4.50
CA THR A 131 10.61 5.98 4.83
C THR A 131 9.71 6.25 3.63
N GLY A 132 10.28 6.46 2.44
CA GLY A 132 9.51 6.64 1.21
C GLY A 132 8.69 5.40 0.86
N GLU A 133 9.30 4.21 0.96
CA GLU A 133 8.60 2.95 0.77
C GLU A 133 7.45 2.77 1.77
N TYR A 134 7.66 3.08 3.06
CA TYR A 134 6.61 3.06 4.07
C TYR A 134 5.42 3.96 3.70
N LEU A 135 5.68 5.19 3.24
CA LEU A 135 4.62 6.12 2.83
C LEU A 135 3.86 5.61 1.60
N ILE A 136 4.57 5.03 0.63
CA ILE A 136 3.95 4.39 -0.54
C ILE A 136 3.09 3.21 -0.09
N ALA A 137 3.59 2.34 0.78
CA ALA A 137 2.87 1.19 1.33
C ALA A 137 1.58 1.62 2.04
N ARG A 138 1.65 2.70 2.85
CA ARG A 138 0.48 3.30 3.50
C ARG A 138 -0.51 3.85 2.47
N ARG A 139 -0.03 4.58 1.46
CA ARG A 139 -0.88 5.19 0.42
C ARG A 139 -1.59 4.14 -0.45
N LEU A 140 -0.91 3.04 -0.76
CA LEU A 140 -1.45 1.92 -1.54
C LEU A 140 -2.36 1.00 -0.72
N GLY A 141 -2.44 1.19 0.59
CA GLY A 141 -3.24 0.35 1.48
C GLY A 141 -2.64 -1.03 1.75
N ALA A 142 -1.34 -1.24 1.50
CA ALA A 142 -0.67 -2.52 1.75
C ALA A 142 -0.76 -2.93 3.23
N PHE A 143 -0.53 -1.98 4.16
CA PHE A 143 -0.67 -2.23 5.60
C PHE A 143 -2.12 -2.47 6.05
N ALA A 144 -3.09 -1.86 5.37
CA ALA A 144 -4.51 -2.09 5.68
C ALA A 144 -4.93 -3.50 5.24
N ALA A 145 -4.50 -3.93 4.05
CA ALA A 145 -4.75 -5.27 3.55
C ALA A 145 -4.03 -6.35 4.38
N HIS A 146 -2.79 -6.08 4.79
CA HIS A 146 -2.01 -6.93 5.71
C HIS A 146 -2.76 -7.15 7.03
N ARG A 147 -3.18 -6.09 7.72
CA ARG A 147 -3.96 -6.22 8.96
C ARG A 147 -5.30 -6.94 8.76
N ALA A 148 -5.98 -6.72 7.64
CA ALA A 148 -7.25 -7.39 7.36
C ALA A 148 -7.06 -8.91 7.15
N PHE A 149 -5.94 -9.30 6.55
CA PHE A 149 -5.53 -10.70 6.41
C PHE A 149 -5.17 -11.30 7.77
N GLU A 150 -4.31 -10.64 8.56
CA GLU A 150 -3.92 -11.11 9.90
C GLU A 150 -5.10 -11.25 10.86
N ALA A 151 -6.05 -10.31 10.85
CA ALA A 151 -7.22 -10.36 11.73
C ALA A 151 -8.13 -11.58 11.48
N GLN A 152 -7.98 -12.27 10.34
CA GLN A 152 -8.69 -13.51 10.04
C GLN A 152 -7.83 -14.75 10.27
N ALA A 153 -6.52 -14.60 10.20
CA ALA A 153 -5.58 -15.62 10.61
C ALA A 153 -5.47 -15.61 12.15
N ASP A 154 -6.42 -16.25 12.83
CA ASP A 154 -6.23 -16.69 14.24
C ASP A 154 -5.02 -17.66 14.39
N PHE A 155 -4.35 -17.99 13.29
CA PHE A 155 -3.00 -18.50 13.27
C PHE A 155 -2.05 -17.42 13.78
N LYS A 156 -1.48 -17.63 14.97
CA LYS A 156 -0.23 -16.97 15.37
C LYS A 156 0.76 -17.13 14.22
N VAL A 157 0.95 -16.07 13.43
CA VAL A 157 2.10 -15.94 12.56
C VAL A 157 3.28 -15.96 13.52
N SER A 158 3.95 -17.11 13.62
CA SER A 158 5.13 -17.26 14.44
C SER A 158 6.18 -16.34 13.85
N ALA A 159 6.26 -15.12 14.37
CA ALA A 159 7.31 -14.18 14.04
C ALA A 159 8.64 -14.93 14.19
N ARG A 160 9.44 -14.97 13.12
CA ARG A 160 10.79 -15.51 13.22
C ARG A 160 11.53 -14.68 14.26
N LYS A 161 12.03 -15.34 15.31
CA LYS A 161 12.94 -14.74 16.29
C LYS A 161 14.28 -14.44 15.64
#